data_AF-A0A7X6N758-F1
#
_entry.id   AF-A0A7X6N758-F1
#
_cell.length_a   1.000
_cell.length_b   1.000
_cell.length_c   1.000
_cell.angle_alpha   90.00
_cell.angle_beta   90.00
_cell.angle_gamma   90.00
#
_symmetry.space_group_name_H-M   'P 1'
#
loop_
_entity.id
_entity.type
_entity.pdbx_description
1 polymer ?
#
loop_
_entity_poly.entity_id
_entity_poly.type
_entity_poly.pdbx_seq_one_letter_code
_entity_poly.pdbx_strand_id
1 'polypeptide(L)'
;MISVFDIYKIGVGPSSSHTVGPMKAGKEFIDDLRSMGKLRDITKITVDVYGSLSLTGKGHHTDIAIIMGLAGNTPEKVDIDTIPSFIARVEETERLPVGMHCHTVSFPKDGGMNFHKTNLSLHENGMQIHAWIDDEVAYSKTYYSIGGGFIVDEENFGKEKENPIKVPYVFTSAEELMNQCKDSGLSISTLVMANEKALHSDEEVRTYFANIWKTMRECMDRGMNTEGILPGPLRVPRRAAALRQQLMTSEKTTNDPMAVVDWVNMYAFAVNEENAAGGRVVTAPTNGACGIIPAVLAYYDKFIQTVTEKDYIRYFAASGAIGGLYKRNASISGAEVGCQGEVGVACSMAAAGLAELMGGSPEQVCMAAEIAMEHNLGLTCDPVAGQVQVPCIERNGIAAVKSINSTRMALRRSSAPRVSLDKVIETMLETGKDMNAKYRETSQGGLAIKVVC
;
A
#
# COMPACT_ATOMS: atom_id res chain seq x y z
N MET A 1 -7.95 17.73 -5.38
CA MET A 1 -6.70 17.14 -4.88
C MET A 1 -7.03 16.02 -3.91
N ILE A 2 -6.33 14.89 -3.98
CA ILE A 2 -6.37 13.82 -2.95
C ILE A 2 -5.35 14.18 -1.88
N SER A 3 -5.71 14.07 -0.60
CA SER A 3 -4.77 14.40 0.49
C SER A 3 -3.62 13.39 0.52
N VAL A 4 -2.43 13.86 0.87
CA VAL A 4 -1.27 12.99 1.15
C VAL A 4 -1.55 11.99 2.28
N PHE A 5 -2.50 12.30 3.17
CA PHE A 5 -2.96 11.41 4.22
C PHE A 5 -3.66 10.15 3.67
N ASP A 6 -4.24 10.25 2.48
CA ASP A 6 -4.88 9.12 1.80
C ASP A 6 -3.88 8.20 1.09
N ILE A 7 -2.66 8.69 0.86
CA ILE A 7 -1.59 7.98 0.14
C ILE A 7 -0.74 7.18 1.13
N TYR A 8 -0.33 7.81 2.24
CA TYR A 8 0.52 7.18 3.26
C TYR A 8 -0.30 6.75 4.47
N LYS A 9 -0.46 5.44 4.69
CA LYS A 9 -1.26 4.96 5.81
C LYS A 9 -0.49 3.89 6.55
N ILE A 10 -0.36 4.09 7.86
CA ILE A 10 0.20 3.08 8.75
C ILE A 10 -0.78 1.90 8.77
N GLY A 11 -0.27 0.69 8.56
CA GLY A 11 -1.09 -0.51 8.51
C GLY A 11 -0.29 -1.74 8.89
N VAL A 12 -0.77 -2.89 8.43
CA VAL A 12 -0.11 -4.19 8.64
C VAL A 12 -0.01 -4.89 7.28
N GLY A 13 1.09 -5.59 7.07
CA GLY A 13 1.29 -6.42 5.89
C GLY A 13 0.42 -7.68 5.89
N PRO A 14 0.35 -8.43 4.77
CA PRO A 14 1.11 -8.19 3.54
C PRO A 14 0.41 -7.33 2.49
N SER A 15 -0.91 -7.09 2.58
CA SER A 15 -1.68 -6.48 1.50
C SER A 15 -2.63 -5.36 1.96
N SER A 16 -2.67 -4.25 1.23
CA SER A 16 -3.63 -3.18 1.54
C SER A 16 -5.06 -3.60 1.16
N SER A 17 -5.22 -4.21 -0.01
CA SER A 17 -6.53 -4.68 -0.52
C SER A 17 -7.03 -5.92 0.23
N HIS A 18 -6.14 -6.83 0.61
CA HIS A 18 -6.52 -8.13 1.15
C HIS A 18 -6.26 -8.30 2.66
N THR A 19 -5.56 -7.36 3.31
CA THR A 19 -5.33 -7.40 4.77
C THR A 19 -5.89 -6.15 5.45
N VAL A 20 -5.46 -4.96 5.05
CA VAL A 20 -5.88 -3.70 5.70
C VAL A 20 -7.37 -3.43 5.49
N GLY A 21 -7.87 -3.56 4.25
CA GLY A 21 -9.29 -3.37 3.94
C GLY A 21 -10.20 -4.34 4.71
N PRO A 22 -10.00 -5.67 4.60
CA PRO A 22 -10.81 -6.65 5.31
C PRO A 22 -10.80 -6.53 6.83
N MET A 23 -9.68 -6.15 7.45
CA MET A 23 -9.65 -5.85 8.87
C MET A 23 -10.51 -4.64 9.23
N LYS A 24 -10.50 -3.58 8.40
CA LYS A 24 -11.41 -2.43 8.58
C LYS A 24 -12.87 -2.83 8.43
N ALA A 25 -13.19 -3.69 7.47
CA ALA A 25 -14.55 -4.18 7.27
C ALA A 25 -15.06 -4.96 8.48
N GLY A 26 -14.23 -5.86 9.03
CA GLY A 26 -14.56 -6.57 10.26
C GLY A 26 -14.77 -5.63 11.45
N LYS A 27 -13.94 -4.59 11.58
CA LYS A 27 -14.08 -3.58 12.64
C LYS A 27 -15.36 -2.77 12.51
N GLU A 28 -15.64 -2.27 11.30
CA GLU A 28 -16.85 -1.49 11.00
C GLU A 28 -18.11 -2.31 11.26
N PHE A 29 -18.14 -3.58 10.85
CA PHE A 29 -19.26 -4.47 11.09
C PHE A 29 -19.58 -4.64 12.59
N ILE A 30 -18.55 -4.76 13.43
CA ILE A 30 -18.73 -4.86 14.89
C ILE A 30 -19.16 -3.53 15.51
N ASP A 31 -18.64 -2.41 15.00
CA ASP A 31 -19.05 -1.09 15.44
C ASP A 31 -20.53 -0.82 15.09
N ASP A 32 -20.97 -1.24 13.90
CA ASP A 32 -22.37 -1.20 13.48
C ASP A 32 -23.24 -1.99 14.46
N LEU A 33 -22.91 -3.25 14.74
CA LEU A 33 -23.65 -4.09 15.70
C LEU A 33 -23.69 -3.48 17.11
N ARG A 34 -22.60 -2.83 17.53
CA ARG A 34 -22.53 -2.15 18.82
C ARG A 34 -23.42 -0.91 18.85
N SER A 35 -23.40 -0.11 17.78
CA SER A 35 -24.24 1.09 17.65
C SER A 35 -25.73 0.77 17.63
N MET A 36 -26.10 -0.38 17.06
CA MET A 36 -27.47 -0.91 17.05
C MET A 36 -27.88 -1.56 18.38
N GLY A 37 -26.96 -1.70 19.34
CA GLY A 37 -27.20 -2.38 20.61
C GLY A 37 -27.38 -3.90 20.52
N LYS A 38 -27.10 -4.50 19.36
CA LYS A 38 -27.36 -5.93 19.07
C LYS A 38 -26.19 -6.86 19.38
N LEU A 39 -24.98 -6.32 19.58
CA LEU A 39 -23.74 -7.11 19.68
C LEU A 39 -23.81 -8.25 20.72
N ARG A 40 -24.50 -8.06 21.83
CA ARG A 40 -24.60 -9.07 22.92
C ARG A 40 -25.58 -10.20 22.62
N ASP A 41 -26.50 -10.00 21.69
CA ASP A 41 -27.51 -10.98 21.32
C ASP A 41 -26.99 -11.94 20.23
N ILE A 42 -25.92 -11.55 19.53
CA ILE A 42 -25.32 -12.36 18.46
C ILE A 42 -24.74 -13.65 19.02
N THR A 43 -25.12 -14.78 18.44
CA THR A 43 -24.65 -16.11 18.86
C THR A 43 -23.54 -16.64 17.95
N LYS A 44 -23.55 -16.25 16.67
CA LYS A 44 -22.65 -16.76 15.62
C LYS A 44 -22.33 -15.67 14.60
N ILE A 45 -21.11 -15.69 14.05
CA ILE A 45 -20.73 -14.86 12.90
C ILE A 45 -20.21 -15.79 11.79
N THR A 46 -20.59 -15.51 10.55
CA THR A 46 -20.04 -16.15 9.35
C THR A 46 -19.58 -15.10 8.36
N VAL A 47 -18.58 -15.44 7.56
CA VAL A 47 -17.96 -14.56 6.57
C VAL A 47 -17.85 -15.27 5.24
N ASP A 48 -18.26 -14.58 4.18
CA ASP A 48 -18.18 -15.05 2.80
C ASP A 48 -17.26 -14.12 2.01
N VAL A 49 -16.19 -14.66 1.43
CA VAL A 49 -15.16 -13.93 0.70
C VAL A 49 -15.25 -14.29 -0.78
N TYR A 50 -15.18 -13.31 -1.68
CA TYR A 50 -15.48 -13.47 -3.10
C TYR A 50 -14.32 -13.02 -4.01
N GLY A 51 -14.33 -13.54 -5.24
CA GLY A 51 -13.47 -13.10 -6.34
C GLY A 51 -11.98 -13.11 -6.05
N SER A 52 -11.27 -12.06 -6.47
CA SER A 52 -9.82 -11.92 -6.27
C SER A 52 -9.46 -11.99 -4.78
N LEU A 53 -10.28 -11.39 -3.91
CA LEU A 53 -10.12 -11.44 -2.46
C LEU A 53 -10.15 -12.87 -1.92
N SER A 54 -10.96 -13.74 -2.52
CA SER A 54 -11.00 -15.16 -2.16
C SER A 54 -9.84 -15.96 -2.76
N LEU A 55 -9.45 -15.67 -4.00
CA LEU A 55 -8.47 -16.47 -4.74
C LEU A 55 -7.06 -16.37 -4.13
N THR A 56 -6.65 -15.18 -3.73
CA THR A 56 -5.33 -14.92 -3.12
C THR A 56 -5.42 -14.69 -1.61
N GLY A 57 -6.62 -14.67 -1.03
CA GLY A 57 -6.87 -14.27 0.36
C GLY A 57 -6.04 -15.02 1.41
N LYS A 58 -5.84 -16.33 1.25
CA LYS A 58 -4.97 -17.10 2.16
C LYS A 58 -3.50 -16.68 2.08
N GLY A 59 -2.99 -16.42 0.87
CA GLY A 59 -1.63 -15.90 0.66
C GLY A 59 -1.45 -14.47 1.17
N HIS A 60 -2.55 -13.74 1.32
CA HIS A 60 -2.61 -12.36 1.83
C HIS A 60 -3.10 -12.24 3.29
N HIS A 61 -3.34 -13.36 3.99
CA HIS A 61 -3.85 -13.39 5.36
C HIS A 61 -5.21 -12.67 5.55
N THR A 62 -6.11 -12.75 4.57
CA THR A 62 -7.44 -12.12 4.61
C THR A 62 -8.33 -12.67 5.72
N ASP A 63 -8.30 -13.98 5.94
CA ASP A 63 -8.98 -14.65 7.05
C ASP A 63 -8.55 -14.08 8.40
N ILE A 64 -7.24 -14.06 8.65
CA ILE A 64 -6.63 -13.50 9.86
C ILE A 64 -7.04 -12.04 10.03
N ALA A 65 -6.98 -11.25 8.96
CA ALA A 65 -7.31 -9.85 8.98
C ALA A 65 -8.77 -9.59 9.39
N ILE A 66 -9.72 -10.31 8.80
CA ILE A 66 -11.15 -10.18 9.13
C ILE A 66 -11.38 -10.60 10.58
N ILE A 67 -10.81 -11.72 11.03
CA ILE A 67 -10.92 -12.20 12.42
C ILE A 67 -10.41 -11.14 13.40
N MET A 68 -9.25 -10.54 13.13
CA MET A 68 -8.69 -9.49 13.98
C MET A 68 -9.54 -8.21 13.97
N GLY A 69 -10.15 -7.86 12.83
CA GLY A 69 -11.10 -6.76 12.71
C GLY A 69 -12.36 -6.99 13.55
N LEU A 70 -12.95 -8.18 13.45
CA LEU A 70 -14.09 -8.61 14.27
C LEU A 70 -13.75 -8.65 15.78
N ALA A 71 -12.51 -8.96 16.11
CA ALA A 71 -12.01 -8.86 17.49
C ALA A 71 -11.90 -7.41 17.99
N GLY A 72 -12.13 -6.41 17.13
CA GLY A 72 -12.13 -4.99 17.47
C GLY A 72 -10.81 -4.27 17.19
N ASN A 73 -9.87 -4.90 16.49
CA ASN A 73 -8.60 -4.27 16.15
C ASN A 73 -8.71 -3.35 14.93
N THR A 74 -7.73 -2.45 14.81
CA THR A 74 -7.55 -1.60 13.62
C THR A 74 -6.17 -1.86 13.03
N PRO A 75 -6.00 -1.81 11.69
CA PRO A 75 -4.72 -2.05 11.06
C PRO A 75 -3.59 -1.18 11.59
N GLU A 76 -3.89 0.06 12.00
CA GLU A 76 -2.93 1.04 12.48
C GLU A 76 -2.37 0.68 13.89
N LYS A 77 -3.17 0.00 14.72
CA LYS A 77 -2.90 -0.17 16.16
C LYS A 77 -2.80 -1.63 16.63
N VAL A 78 -3.14 -2.59 15.78
CA VAL A 78 -3.13 -4.03 16.13
C VAL A 78 -1.75 -4.46 16.64
N ASP A 79 -1.70 -5.20 17.75
CA ASP A 79 -0.45 -5.79 18.23
C ASP A 79 -0.10 -7.01 17.39
N ILE A 80 0.81 -6.82 16.43
CA ILE A 80 1.21 -7.80 15.43
C ILE A 80 1.82 -9.06 16.02
N ASP A 81 2.49 -8.96 17.18
CA ASP A 81 3.19 -10.11 17.78
C ASP A 81 2.20 -11.05 18.50
N THR A 82 0.98 -10.57 18.80
CA THR A 82 -0.09 -11.36 19.43
C THR A 82 -1.00 -12.09 18.44
N ILE A 83 -0.95 -11.73 17.14
CA ILE A 83 -1.83 -12.29 16.12
C ILE A 83 -1.74 -13.83 16.05
N PRO A 84 -0.55 -14.46 16.00
CA PRO A 84 -0.48 -15.92 15.83
C PRO A 84 -1.14 -16.69 16.98
N SER A 85 -0.93 -16.26 18.23
CA SER A 85 -1.51 -16.92 19.40
C SER A 85 -3.02 -16.67 19.52
N PHE A 86 -3.48 -15.48 19.11
CA PHE A 86 -4.91 -15.18 19.06
C PHE A 86 -5.64 -16.07 18.06
N ILE A 87 -5.13 -16.19 16.83
CA ILE A 87 -5.73 -17.02 15.78
C ILE A 87 -5.75 -18.49 16.17
N ALA A 88 -4.62 -19.03 16.68
CA ALA A 88 -4.56 -20.41 17.14
C ALA A 88 -5.64 -20.74 18.19
N ARG A 89 -5.91 -19.81 19.12
CA ARG A 89 -6.96 -19.99 20.12
C ARG A 89 -8.37 -19.96 19.51
N VAL A 90 -8.62 -19.08 18.53
CA VAL A 90 -9.92 -19.04 17.84
C VAL A 90 -10.16 -20.34 17.08
N GLU A 91 -9.15 -20.86 16.40
CA GLU A 91 -9.24 -22.14 15.68
C GLU A 91 -9.41 -23.34 16.62
N GLU A 92 -8.72 -23.37 17.76
CA GLU A 92 -8.83 -24.46 18.74
C GLU A 92 -10.19 -24.47 19.45
N THR A 93 -10.70 -23.29 19.79
CA THR A 93 -11.93 -23.18 20.58
C THR A 93 -13.19 -23.07 19.72
N GLU A 94 -13.06 -22.76 18.44
CA GLU A 94 -14.18 -22.40 17.54
C GLU A 94 -15.04 -21.26 18.08
N ARG A 95 -14.42 -20.37 18.89
CA ARG A 95 -15.06 -19.21 19.50
C ARG A 95 -14.25 -17.96 19.23
N LEU A 96 -14.94 -16.90 18.83
CA LEU A 96 -14.34 -15.60 18.52
C LEU A 96 -14.74 -14.56 19.57
N PRO A 97 -13.79 -14.07 20.38
CA PRO A 97 -14.00 -12.86 21.17
C PRO A 97 -14.12 -11.64 20.25
N VAL A 98 -15.23 -10.90 20.34
CA VAL A 98 -15.53 -9.76 19.47
C VAL A 98 -15.56 -8.44 20.23
N GLY A 99 -15.33 -7.34 19.51
CA GLY A 99 -15.45 -5.98 20.05
C GLY A 99 -14.54 -5.70 21.24
N MET A 100 -13.27 -6.13 21.18
CA MET A 100 -12.30 -6.08 22.26
C MET A 100 -12.71 -6.90 23.49
N HIS A 101 -13.08 -8.17 23.28
CA HIS A 101 -13.52 -9.10 24.33
C HIS A 101 -14.81 -8.68 25.05
N CYS A 102 -15.66 -7.86 24.42
CA CYS A 102 -16.96 -7.49 25.00
C CYS A 102 -17.97 -8.64 24.99
N HIS A 103 -17.86 -9.56 24.02
CA HIS A 103 -18.73 -10.72 23.84
C HIS A 103 -17.96 -11.85 23.13
N THR A 104 -18.47 -13.07 23.18
CA THR A 104 -17.87 -14.23 22.51
C THR A 104 -18.90 -14.98 21.69
N VAL A 105 -18.68 -15.04 20.38
CA VAL A 105 -19.59 -15.71 19.42
C VAL A 105 -19.02 -17.04 18.96
N SER A 106 -19.88 -17.93 18.46
CA SER A 106 -19.46 -19.12 17.71
C SER A 106 -18.83 -18.68 16.39
N PHE A 107 -17.66 -19.25 16.08
CA PHE A 107 -16.95 -19.05 14.82
C PHE A 107 -16.29 -20.39 14.44
N PRO A 108 -17.07 -21.31 13.84
CA PRO A 108 -16.61 -22.66 13.56
C PRO A 108 -15.52 -22.66 12.50
N LYS A 109 -14.59 -23.61 12.59
CA LYS A 109 -13.51 -23.75 11.61
C LYS A 109 -14.07 -24.02 10.22
N ASP A 110 -15.10 -24.85 10.15
CA ASP A 110 -15.86 -25.12 8.95
C ASP A 110 -17.13 -24.26 8.93
N GLY A 111 -17.31 -23.45 7.88
CA GLY A 111 -18.49 -22.60 7.70
C GLY A 111 -18.41 -21.20 8.33
N GLY A 112 -17.44 -20.95 9.22
CA GLY A 112 -17.21 -19.61 9.78
C GLY A 112 -16.57 -18.64 8.79
N MET A 113 -15.70 -19.15 7.91
CA MET A 113 -15.03 -18.40 6.85
C MET A 113 -15.10 -19.17 5.53
N ASN A 114 -15.85 -18.64 4.57
CA ASN A 114 -16.15 -19.31 3.30
C ASN A 114 -15.49 -18.56 2.13
N PHE A 115 -14.77 -19.31 1.28
CA PHE A 115 -14.02 -18.78 0.15
C PHE A 115 -14.69 -19.16 -1.17
N HIS A 116 -15.25 -18.17 -1.89
CA HIS A 116 -16.00 -18.34 -3.13
C HIS A 116 -15.18 -17.96 -4.36
N LYS A 117 -15.29 -18.78 -5.41
CA LYS A 117 -14.59 -18.53 -6.68
C LYS A 117 -15.26 -17.49 -7.58
N THR A 118 -16.50 -17.10 -7.26
CA THR A 118 -17.29 -16.15 -8.04
C THR A 118 -17.04 -14.73 -7.56
N ASN A 119 -17.17 -13.75 -8.46
CA ASN A 119 -17.10 -12.33 -8.12
C ASN A 119 -18.49 -11.82 -7.70
N LEU A 120 -18.51 -10.81 -6.84
CA LEU A 120 -19.67 -9.95 -6.67
C LEU A 120 -19.77 -8.95 -7.83
N SER A 121 -20.93 -8.31 -7.98
CA SER A 121 -21.26 -7.54 -9.19
C SER A 121 -20.51 -6.22 -9.34
N LEU A 122 -20.08 -5.58 -8.24
CA LEU A 122 -19.53 -4.23 -8.26
C LEU A 122 -18.00 -4.17 -8.30
N HIS A 123 -17.31 -5.15 -7.71
CA HIS A 123 -15.85 -5.17 -7.65
C HIS A 123 -15.29 -6.59 -7.39
N GLU A 124 -14.08 -6.87 -7.87
CA GLU A 124 -13.44 -8.20 -7.78
C GLU A 124 -13.04 -8.59 -6.35
N ASN A 125 -12.85 -7.61 -5.46
CA ASN A 125 -12.54 -7.81 -4.04
C ASN A 125 -13.78 -7.57 -3.17
N GLY A 126 -14.65 -8.56 -3.03
CA GLY A 126 -15.88 -8.47 -2.25
C GLY A 126 -15.89 -9.41 -1.05
N MET A 127 -16.55 -8.99 0.04
CA MET A 127 -16.84 -9.86 1.19
C MET A 127 -18.22 -9.54 1.77
N GLN A 128 -18.87 -10.54 2.35
CA GLN A 128 -20.10 -10.40 3.11
C GLN A 128 -19.87 -10.92 4.52
N ILE A 129 -20.35 -10.18 5.51
CA ILE A 129 -20.27 -10.56 6.92
C ILE A 129 -21.70 -10.69 7.44
N HIS A 130 -21.98 -11.81 8.12
CA HIS A 130 -23.30 -12.15 8.64
C HIS A 130 -23.23 -12.38 10.14
N ALA A 131 -24.11 -11.72 10.89
CA ALA A 131 -24.31 -11.94 12.31
C ALA A 131 -25.67 -12.61 12.53
N TRP A 132 -25.65 -13.66 13.35
CA TRP A 132 -26.78 -14.55 13.56
C TRP A 132 -27.23 -14.49 15.02
N ILE A 133 -28.54 -14.59 15.22
CA ILE A 133 -29.15 -14.93 16.51
C ILE A 133 -29.78 -16.30 16.30
N ASP A 134 -29.21 -17.29 16.97
CA ASP A 134 -29.46 -18.71 16.72
C ASP A 134 -29.29 -19.05 15.23
N ASP A 135 -30.38 -19.30 14.51
CA ASP A 135 -30.41 -19.67 13.09
C ASP A 135 -30.92 -18.55 12.16
N GLU A 136 -31.28 -17.37 12.71
CA GLU A 136 -31.75 -16.23 11.92
C GLU A 136 -30.63 -15.19 11.71
N VAL A 137 -30.52 -14.67 10.48
CA VAL A 137 -29.60 -13.57 10.17
C VAL A 137 -30.15 -12.28 10.76
N ALA A 138 -29.51 -11.78 11.80
CA ALA A 138 -29.90 -10.55 12.49
C ALA A 138 -29.33 -9.29 11.83
N TYR A 139 -28.18 -9.42 11.17
CA TYR A 139 -27.53 -8.36 10.41
C TYR A 139 -26.59 -8.95 9.36
N SER A 140 -26.57 -8.35 8.18
CA SER A 140 -25.65 -8.73 7.09
C SER A 140 -25.24 -7.47 6.34
N LYS A 141 -23.96 -7.40 5.96
CA LYS A 141 -23.43 -6.27 5.19
C LYS A 141 -22.37 -6.73 4.20
N THR A 142 -22.43 -6.17 3.00
CA THR A 142 -21.48 -6.40 1.91
C THR A 142 -20.45 -5.27 1.88
N TYR A 143 -19.17 -5.61 1.79
CA TYR A 143 -18.05 -4.66 1.69
C TYR A 143 -17.18 -4.96 0.46
N TYR A 144 -16.66 -3.91 -0.15
CA TYR A 144 -15.72 -3.97 -1.26
C TYR A 144 -14.39 -3.30 -0.88
N SER A 145 -13.28 -4.00 -1.13
CA SER A 145 -11.93 -3.47 -0.89
C SER A 145 -11.33 -2.93 -2.20
N ILE A 146 -11.40 -1.61 -2.39
CA ILE A 146 -11.15 -0.93 -3.67
C ILE A 146 -9.70 -0.44 -3.84
N GLY A 147 -8.75 -1.03 -3.10
CA GLY A 147 -7.33 -0.70 -3.21
C GLY A 147 -6.85 0.35 -2.20
N GLY A 148 -5.52 0.37 -1.96
CA GLY A 148 -4.89 1.25 -0.96
C GLY A 148 -5.38 1.08 0.48
N GLY A 149 -6.15 0.03 0.81
CA GLY A 149 -6.74 -0.19 2.14
C GLY A 149 -7.99 0.66 2.41
N PHE A 150 -8.67 1.13 1.37
CA PHE A 150 -10.01 1.71 1.45
C PHE A 150 -11.07 0.61 1.30
N ILE A 151 -12.16 0.75 2.05
CA ILE A 151 -13.36 -0.08 1.93
C ILE A 151 -14.56 0.80 1.63
N VAL A 152 -15.53 0.24 0.92
CA VAL A 152 -16.82 0.85 0.66
C VAL A 152 -17.90 -0.22 0.83
N ASP A 153 -18.98 0.11 1.53
CA ASP A 153 -20.15 -0.77 1.60
C ASP A 153 -20.91 -0.76 0.27
N GLU A 154 -21.72 -1.78 0.04
CA GLU A 154 -22.47 -1.92 -1.22
C GLU A 154 -23.42 -0.74 -1.47
N GLU A 155 -24.06 -0.18 -0.44
CA GLU A 155 -24.98 0.94 -0.61
C GLU A 155 -24.27 2.24 -1.03
N ASN A 156 -22.99 2.39 -0.73
CA ASN A 156 -22.19 3.58 -1.06
C ASN A 156 -21.23 3.37 -2.24
N PHE A 157 -21.24 2.20 -2.89
CA PHE A 157 -20.37 1.95 -4.03
C PHE A 157 -20.67 2.92 -5.18
N GLY A 158 -19.63 3.58 -5.70
CA GLY A 158 -19.76 4.57 -6.77
C GLY A 158 -20.40 5.90 -6.37
N LYS A 159 -20.76 6.10 -5.09
CA LYS A 159 -21.21 7.40 -4.57
C LYS A 159 -20.00 8.23 -4.16
N GLU A 160 -19.75 9.32 -4.86
CA GLU A 160 -18.79 10.30 -4.38
C GLU A 160 -19.32 10.94 -3.09
N LYS A 161 -18.55 10.85 -1.99
CA LYS A 161 -18.78 11.72 -0.84
C LYS A 161 -18.38 13.12 -1.25
N GLU A 162 -19.35 13.89 -1.74
CA GLU A 162 -19.20 15.32 -2.00
C GLU A 162 -18.99 16.07 -0.69
N ASN A 163 -17.74 16.15 -0.24
CA ASN A 163 -17.30 17.24 0.60
C ASN A 163 -16.34 18.06 -0.25
N PRO A 164 -16.82 19.09 -0.98
CA PRO A 164 -15.94 19.98 -1.73
C PRO A 164 -15.15 20.82 -0.72
N ILE A 165 -14.04 20.26 -0.22
CA ILE A 165 -13.16 21.02 0.65
C ILE A 165 -12.41 22.03 -0.21
N LYS A 166 -12.58 23.31 0.11
CA LYS A 166 -11.90 24.41 -0.58
C LYS A 166 -10.44 24.45 -0.14
N VAL A 167 -9.56 24.03 -1.02
CA VAL A 167 -8.11 24.22 -0.89
C VAL A 167 -7.65 25.40 -1.75
N PRO A 168 -6.58 26.11 -1.37
CA PRO A 168 -6.12 27.31 -2.09
C PRO A 168 -5.65 27.03 -3.52
N TYR A 169 -5.03 25.88 -3.77
CA TYR A 169 -4.47 25.53 -5.08
C TYR A 169 -5.10 24.25 -5.61
N VAL A 170 -6.18 24.39 -6.38
CA VAL A 170 -6.88 23.24 -6.96
C VAL A 170 -6.15 22.76 -8.20
N PHE A 171 -5.88 21.45 -8.25
CA PHE A 171 -5.38 20.76 -9.43
C PHE A 171 -5.95 19.33 -9.49
N THR A 172 -6.09 18.86 -10.72
CA THR A 172 -6.62 17.56 -11.11
C THR A 172 -5.71 16.84 -12.11
N SER A 173 -4.82 17.56 -12.79
CA SER A 173 -3.80 17.04 -13.71
C SER A 173 -2.39 17.53 -13.32
N ALA A 174 -1.36 16.90 -13.89
CA ALA A 174 0.02 17.35 -13.75
C ALA A 174 0.22 18.72 -14.42
N GLU A 175 -0.43 18.96 -15.56
CA GLU A 175 -0.45 20.28 -16.22
C GLU A 175 -1.02 21.37 -15.31
N GLU A 176 -2.16 21.14 -14.67
CA GLU A 176 -2.74 22.09 -13.71
C GLU A 176 -1.83 22.31 -12.50
N LEU A 177 -1.22 21.25 -11.96
CA LEU A 177 -0.26 21.37 -10.86
C LEU A 177 0.93 22.25 -11.24
N MET A 178 1.50 22.07 -12.44
CA MET A 178 2.61 22.89 -12.94
C MET A 178 2.18 24.35 -13.16
N ASN A 179 1.00 24.58 -13.73
CA ASN A 179 0.47 25.93 -13.93
C ASN A 179 0.28 26.66 -12.59
N GLN A 180 -0.27 25.98 -11.58
CA GLN A 180 -0.42 26.54 -10.22
C GLN A 180 0.95 26.87 -9.59
N CYS A 181 1.97 26.04 -9.78
CA CYS A 181 3.34 26.33 -9.32
C CYS A 181 3.92 27.55 -10.04
N LYS A 182 3.72 27.65 -11.37
CA LYS A 182 4.19 28.76 -12.19
C LYS A 182 3.54 30.09 -11.79
N ASP A 183 2.23 30.09 -11.59
CA ASP A 183 1.45 31.29 -11.27
C ASP A 183 1.74 31.79 -9.83
N SER A 184 1.98 30.87 -8.90
CA SER A 184 2.28 31.20 -7.49
C SER A 184 3.77 31.40 -7.17
N GLY A 185 4.66 30.91 -8.04
CA GLY A 185 6.11 30.85 -7.79
C GLY A 185 6.52 29.83 -6.71
N LEU A 186 5.61 28.93 -6.32
CA LEU A 186 5.86 27.90 -5.29
C LEU A 186 6.37 26.61 -5.92
N SER A 187 7.19 25.85 -5.19
CA SER A 187 7.49 24.47 -5.58
C SER A 187 6.31 23.56 -5.25
N ILE A 188 6.29 22.36 -5.86
CA ILE A 188 5.18 21.40 -5.69
C ILE A 188 4.95 21.09 -4.22
N SER A 189 6.02 20.82 -3.46
CA SER A 189 5.87 20.53 -2.03
C SER A 189 5.25 21.68 -1.23
N THR A 190 5.62 22.93 -1.51
CA THR A 190 5.08 24.09 -0.79
C THR A 190 3.62 24.34 -1.14
N LEU A 191 3.26 24.17 -2.41
CA LEU A 191 1.88 24.26 -2.88
C LEU A 191 0.99 23.19 -2.23
N VAL A 192 1.46 21.94 -2.21
CA VAL A 192 0.77 20.81 -1.58
C VAL A 192 0.62 21.03 -0.07
N MET A 193 1.68 21.49 0.60
CA MET A 193 1.62 21.83 2.02
C MET A 193 0.62 22.94 2.33
N ALA A 194 0.48 23.94 1.44
CA ALA A 194 -0.54 24.97 1.60
C ALA A 194 -1.96 24.39 1.51
N ASN A 195 -2.17 23.39 0.63
CA ASN A 195 -3.44 22.68 0.57
C ASN A 195 -3.69 21.81 1.81
N GLU A 196 -2.71 21.04 2.28
CA GLU A 196 -2.87 20.21 3.50
C GLU A 196 -3.14 21.09 4.74
N LYS A 197 -2.51 22.26 4.83
CA LYS A 197 -2.75 23.23 5.92
C LYS A 197 -4.14 23.88 5.88
N ALA A 198 -4.86 23.78 4.77
CA ALA A 198 -6.26 24.17 4.69
C ALA A 198 -7.20 23.08 5.24
N LEU A 199 -6.72 21.84 5.35
CA LEU A 199 -7.47 20.67 5.84
C LEU A 199 -7.12 20.32 7.29
N HIS A 200 -5.87 20.55 7.67
CA HIS A 200 -5.26 20.14 8.93
C HIS A 200 -4.44 21.29 9.51
N SER A 201 -4.26 21.31 10.82
CA SER A 201 -3.33 22.24 11.46
C SER A 201 -1.87 21.92 11.09
N ASP A 202 -0.98 22.92 11.15
CA ASP A 202 0.45 22.72 10.89
C ASP A 202 1.07 21.62 11.77
N GLU A 203 0.68 21.58 13.05
CA GLU A 203 1.14 20.59 14.01
C GLU A 203 0.66 19.17 13.67
N GLU A 204 -0.59 19.02 13.22
CA GLU A 204 -1.12 17.72 12.78
C GLU A 204 -0.35 17.20 11.57
N VAL A 205 -0.08 18.05 10.57
CA VAL A 205 0.67 17.66 9.37
C VAL A 205 2.10 17.24 9.72
N ARG A 206 2.79 18.03 10.56
CA ARG A 206 4.16 17.73 11.01
C ARG A 206 4.22 16.43 11.82
N THR A 207 3.32 16.29 12.80
CA THR A 207 3.23 15.08 13.63
C THR A 207 2.94 13.85 12.78
N TYR A 208 2.03 13.98 11.83
CA TYR A 208 1.67 12.90 10.93
C TYR A 208 2.86 12.46 10.07
N PHE A 209 3.55 13.37 9.38
CA PHE A 209 4.72 13.00 8.58
C PHE A 209 5.88 12.47 9.42
N ALA A 210 6.08 12.99 10.64
CA ALA A 210 7.06 12.45 11.58
C ALA A 210 6.73 10.99 11.93
N ASN A 211 5.45 10.67 12.18
CA ASN A 211 5.01 9.30 12.44
C ASN A 211 5.19 8.39 11.21
N ILE A 212 4.83 8.86 10.02
CA ILE A 212 5.06 8.12 8.76
C ILE A 212 6.54 7.77 8.60
N TRP A 213 7.43 8.76 8.73
CA TRP A 213 8.86 8.53 8.59
C TRP A 213 9.40 7.60 9.66
N LYS A 214 9.00 7.82 10.92
CA LYS A 214 9.38 6.97 12.05
C LYS A 214 9.00 5.51 11.78
N THR A 215 7.75 5.23 11.41
CA THR A 215 7.28 3.87 11.13
C THR A 215 8.01 3.24 9.94
N MET A 216 8.28 4.00 8.87
CA MET A 216 9.08 3.52 7.75
C MET A 216 10.50 3.13 8.17
N ARG A 217 11.16 3.94 9.01
CA ARG A 217 12.50 3.62 9.54
C ARG A 217 12.50 2.42 10.47
N GLU A 218 11.54 2.33 11.38
CA GLU A 218 11.41 1.20 12.30
C GLU A 218 11.14 -0.11 11.53
N CYS A 219 10.30 -0.07 10.49
CA CYS A 219 10.07 -1.20 9.59
C CYS A 219 11.37 -1.62 8.89
N MET A 220 12.09 -0.67 8.31
CA MET A 220 13.36 -0.93 7.63
C MET A 220 14.40 -1.49 8.60
N ASP A 221 14.54 -0.93 9.80
CA ASP A 221 15.48 -1.41 10.81
C ASP A 221 15.12 -2.83 11.26
N ARG A 222 13.85 -3.13 11.53
CA ARG A 222 13.42 -4.50 11.86
C ARG A 222 13.77 -5.47 10.73
N GLY A 223 13.49 -5.13 9.47
CA GLY A 223 13.83 -5.96 8.31
C GLY A 223 15.35 -6.17 8.12
N MET A 224 16.14 -5.14 8.40
CA MET A 224 17.62 -5.19 8.36
C MET A 224 18.26 -6.05 9.47
N ASN A 225 17.51 -6.42 10.50
CA ASN A 225 18.00 -7.20 11.64
C ASN A 225 17.30 -8.57 11.79
N THR A 226 16.25 -8.83 11.02
CA THR A 226 15.44 -10.06 11.17
C THR A 226 15.87 -11.11 10.15
N GLU A 227 16.39 -12.23 10.66
CA GLU A 227 16.69 -13.43 9.87
C GLU A 227 15.50 -14.38 9.80
N GLY A 228 15.58 -15.38 8.93
CA GLY A 228 14.60 -16.48 8.87
C GLY A 228 13.93 -16.63 7.52
N ILE A 229 12.82 -17.36 7.51
CA ILE A 229 12.07 -17.76 6.31
C ILE A 229 10.70 -17.07 6.35
N LEU A 230 10.31 -16.46 5.23
CA LEU A 230 9.00 -15.83 5.08
C LEU A 230 7.86 -16.88 5.13
N PRO A 231 6.69 -16.50 5.67
CA PRO A 231 5.57 -17.43 5.82
C PRO A 231 4.98 -17.89 4.48
N GLY A 232 4.30 -19.03 4.52
CA GLY A 232 3.60 -19.64 3.39
C GLY A 232 4.46 -20.59 2.52
N PRO A 233 3.88 -21.10 1.43
CA PRO A 233 4.39 -22.28 0.73
C PRO A 233 5.75 -22.07 0.05
N LEU A 234 6.07 -20.84 -0.37
CA LEU A 234 7.32 -20.56 -1.09
C LEU A 234 8.58 -20.65 -0.23
N ARG A 235 8.45 -20.55 1.10
CA ARG A 235 9.58 -20.66 2.04
C ARG A 235 10.78 -19.77 1.66
N VAL A 236 10.50 -18.55 1.18
CA VAL A 236 11.53 -17.61 0.71
C VAL A 236 12.41 -17.17 1.88
N PRO A 237 13.76 -17.30 1.81
CA PRO A 237 14.64 -16.80 2.85
C PRO A 237 14.68 -15.27 2.82
N ARG A 238 14.70 -14.66 4.01
CA ARG A 238 14.99 -13.23 4.15
C ARG A 238 16.43 -12.94 3.75
N ARG A 239 16.64 -11.87 2.98
CA ARG A 239 17.92 -11.50 2.37
C ARG A 239 18.49 -10.21 2.95
N ALA A 240 17.64 -9.32 3.47
CA ALA A 240 18.07 -7.99 3.89
C ALA A 240 19.14 -8.03 5.00
N ALA A 241 18.94 -8.85 6.04
CA ALA A 241 19.87 -8.97 7.17
C ALA A 241 21.27 -9.44 6.72
N ALA A 242 21.34 -10.51 5.92
CA ALA A 242 22.60 -11.03 5.41
C ALA A 242 23.31 -10.04 4.48
N LEU A 243 22.56 -9.38 3.58
CA LEU A 243 23.10 -8.37 2.67
C LEU A 243 23.65 -7.16 3.45
N ARG A 244 22.95 -6.71 4.49
CA ARG A 244 23.45 -5.63 5.35
C ARG A 244 24.79 -5.97 5.99
N GLN A 245 24.97 -7.19 6.50
CA GLN A 245 26.26 -7.62 7.08
C GLN A 245 27.39 -7.54 6.05
N GLN A 246 27.15 -7.99 4.82
CA GLN A 246 28.12 -7.91 3.72
C GLN A 246 28.47 -6.46 3.37
N LEU A 247 27.46 -5.59 3.27
CA LEU A 247 27.65 -4.18 2.92
C LEU A 247 28.38 -3.40 4.03
N MET A 248 28.02 -3.61 5.30
CA MET A 248 28.69 -2.95 6.43
C MET A 248 30.16 -3.36 6.56
N THR A 249 30.47 -4.62 6.24
CA THR A 249 31.85 -5.14 6.31
C THR A 249 32.74 -4.56 5.20
N SER A 250 32.17 -4.35 4.01
CA SER A 250 32.88 -3.88 2.82
C SER A 250 32.85 -2.36 2.62
N GLU A 251 32.03 -1.61 3.37
CA GLU A 251 31.75 -0.19 3.14
C GLU A 251 33.01 0.70 3.02
N LYS A 252 34.01 0.49 3.87
CA LYS A 252 35.23 1.31 3.89
C LYS A 252 36.29 0.88 2.87
N THR A 253 36.14 -0.31 2.28
CA THR A 253 37.18 -0.95 1.46
C THR A 253 36.73 -1.22 0.03
N THR A 254 35.42 -1.19 -0.23
CA THR A 254 34.87 -1.42 -1.56
C THR A 254 35.05 -0.21 -2.47
N ASN A 255 35.53 -0.46 -3.69
CA ASN A 255 35.53 0.50 -4.79
C ASN A 255 34.52 0.11 -5.88
N ASP A 256 33.59 -0.81 -5.57
CA ASP A 256 32.56 -1.23 -6.50
C ASP A 256 31.56 -0.08 -6.74
N PRO A 257 31.44 0.47 -7.96
CA PRO A 257 30.48 1.54 -8.24
C PRO A 257 29.03 1.09 -8.02
N MET A 258 28.75 -0.22 -8.03
CA MET A 258 27.41 -0.77 -7.81
C MET A 258 27.04 -0.94 -6.33
N ALA A 259 27.96 -0.70 -5.38
CA ALA A 259 27.67 -0.80 -3.95
C ALA A 259 26.48 0.09 -3.54
N VAL A 260 26.31 1.26 -4.16
CA VAL A 260 25.16 2.15 -3.93
C VAL A 260 23.84 1.47 -4.30
N VAL A 261 23.81 0.72 -5.40
CA VAL A 261 22.63 -0.03 -5.85
C VAL A 261 22.31 -1.14 -4.86
N ASP A 262 23.32 -1.83 -4.33
CA ASP A 262 23.12 -2.89 -3.33
C ASP A 262 22.54 -2.35 -2.02
N TRP A 263 22.97 -1.17 -1.56
CA TRP A 263 22.37 -0.49 -0.41
C TRP A 263 20.89 -0.16 -0.65
N VAL A 264 20.55 0.36 -1.83
CA VAL A 264 19.15 0.68 -2.20
C VAL A 264 18.30 -0.60 -2.23
N ASN A 265 18.82 -1.67 -2.83
CA ASN A 265 18.15 -2.98 -2.85
C ASN A 265 17.93 -3.50 -1.45
N MET A 266 18.94 -3.44 -0.58
CA MET A 266 18.86 -3.88 0.80
C MET A 266 17.76 -3.14 1.59
N TYR A 267 17.66 -1.82 1.45
CA TYR A 267 16.60 -1.04 2.10
C TYR A 267 15.20 -1.44 1.62
N ALA A 268 15.02 -1.62 0.31
CA ALA A 268 13.74 -2.05 -0.25
C ALA A 268 13.38 -3.47 0.21
N PHE A 269 14.36 -4.39 0.21
CA PHE A 269 14.15 -5.77 0.69
C PHE A 269 13.77 -5.80 2.16
N ALA A 270 14.44 -5.03 3.02
CA ALA A 270 14.13 -4.98 4.45
C ALA A 270 12.66 -4.67 4.71
N VAL A 271 12.14 -3.63 4.04
CA VAL A 271 10.74 -3.21 4.20
C VAL A 271 9.77 -4.23 3.60
N ASN A 272 10.04 -4.76 2.40
CA ASN A 272 9.14 -5.72 1.77
C ASN A 272 9.15 -7.11 2.42
N GLU A 273 10.26 -7.51 3.04
CA GLU A 273 10.35 -8.75 3.83
C GLU A 273 9.55 -8.62 5.14
N GLU A 274 9.58 -7.46 5.80
CA GLU A 274 8.68 -7.17 6.91
C GLU A 274 7.21 -7.16 6.48
N ASN A 275 6.90 -6.55 5.34
CA ASN A 275 5.54 -6.59 4.79
C ASN A 275 5.06 -8.04 4.58
N ALA A 276 5.86 -8.85 3.87
CA ALA A 276 5.53 -10.24 3.57
C ALA A 276 5.36 -11.11 4.83
N ALA A 277 5.99 -10.73 5.94
CA ALA A 277 5.87 -11.41 7.23
C ALA A 277 4.68 -10.93 8.09
N GLY A 278 3.86 -9.99 7.60
CA GLY A 278 2.76 -9.42 8.37
C GLY A 278 3.18 -8.33 9.36
N GLY A 279 4.33 -7.70 9.14
CA GLY A 279 4.85 -6.63 9.98
C GLY A 279 4.09 -5.31 9.83
N ARG A 280 4.44 -4.34 10.69
CA ARG A 280 3.96 -2.95 10.63
C ARG A 280 4.60 -2.26 9.43
N VAL A 281 3.78 -1.71 8.53
CA VAL A 281 4.23 -1.03 7.30
C VAL A 281 3.47 0.26 7.06
N VAL A 282 3.96 1.09 6.13
CA VAL A 282 3.24 2.26 5.62
C VAL A 282 2.92 2.07 4.14
N THR A 283 1.67 2.26 3.74
CA THR A 283 1.28 2.23 2.32
C THR A 283 2.02 3.29 1.52
N ALA A 284 2.50 2.96 0.32
CA ALA A 284 3.23 3.92 -0.50
C ALA A 284 3.17 3.65 -2.02
N PRO A 285 1.98 3.63 -2.67
CA PRO A 285 0.64 3.87 -2.14
C PRO A 285 -0.08 2.59 -1.67
N THR A 286 0.55 1.41 -1.84
CA THR A 286 0.06 0.12 -1.34
C THR A 286 1.14 -0.59 -0.53
N ASN A 287 0.77 -1.65 0.18
CA ASN A 287 1.68 -2.50 0.93
C ASN A 287 2.64 -3.25 -0.01
N GLY A 288 2.18 -3.70 -1.18
CA GLY A 288 3.04 -4.39 -2.14
C GLY A 288 4.19 -3.53 -2.67
N ALA A 289 4.05 -2.21 -2.62
CA ALA A 289 5.02 -1.23 -3.10
C ALA A 289 5.70 -0.41 -1.97
N CYS A 290 5.54 -0.83 -0.70
CA CYS A 290 5.92 -0.01 0.45
C CYS A 290 7.43 0.20 0.64
N GLY A 291 8.29 -0.57 -0.03
CA GLY A 291 9.74 -0.47 0.14
C GLY A 291 10.39 0.66 -0.67
N ILE A 292 9.76 1.11 -1.75
CA ILE A 292 10.38 2.02 -2.73
C ILE A 292 10.59 3.43 -2.13
N ILE A 293 9.52 4.03 -1.62
CA ILE A 293 9.55 5.38 -1.03
C ILE A 293 10.58 5.52 0.09
N PRO A 294 10.61 4.62 1.11
CA PRO A 294 11.60 4.73 2.18
C PRO A 294 13.02 4.35 1.72
N ALA A 295 13.20 3.42 0.78
CA ALA A 295 14.53 3.07 0.27
C ALA A 295 15.19 4.25 -0.46
N VAL A 296 14.42 5.00 -1.26
CA VAL A 296 14.93 6.19 -1.96
C VAL A 296 15.26 7.32 -0.98
N LEU A 297 14.48 7.49 0.09
CA LEU A 297 14.79 8.48 1.12
C LEU A 297 16.01 8.07 1.97
N ALA A 298 16.19 6.77 2.25
CA ALA A 298 17.39 6.25 2.91
C ALA A 298 18.65 6.38 2.02
N TYR A 299 18.52 6.24 0.70
CA TYR A 299 19.59 6.58 -0.25
C TYR A 299 20.00 8.04 -0.13
N TYR A 300 19.03 8.96 -0.09
CA TYR A 300 19.31 10.38 0.09
C TYR A 300 20.03 10.65 1.41
N ASP A 301 19.51 10.09 2.51
CA ASP A 301 20.09 10.20 3.87
C ASP A 301 21.56 9.76 3.93
N LYS A 302 21.87 8.62 3.31
CA LYS A 302 23.20 8.01 3.37
C LYS A 302 24.21 8.62 2.40
N PHE A 303 23.81 8.89 1.16
CA PHE A 303 24.76 9.18 0.07
C PHE A 303 24.73 10.64 -0.40
N ILE A 304 23.71 11.41 -0.03
CA ILE A 304 23.57 12.82 -0.46
C ILE A 304 23.70 13.75 0.76
N GLN A 305 22.75 13.67 1.69
CA GLN A 305 22.78 14.43 2.95
C GLN A 305 21.81 13.84 3.97
N THR A 306 22.12 14.00 5.25
CA THR A 306 21.25 13.54 6.35
C THR A 306 19.87 14.17 6.27
N VAL A 307 18.83 13.34 6.33
CA VAL A 307 17.42 13.72 6.22
C VAL A 307 16.98 14.45 7.49
N THR A 308 16.54 15.70 7.31
CA THR A 308 15.92 16.51 8.36
C THR A 308 14.39 16.45 8.27
N GLU A 309 13.71 17.05 9.24
CA GLU A 309 12.25 17.24 9.20
C GLU A 309 11.77 17.95 7.94
N LYS A 310 12.49 18.98 7.50
CA LYS A 310 12.13 19.72 6.29
C LYS A 310 12.22 18.83 5.05
N ASP A 311 13.20 17.93 5.01
CA ASP A 311 13.45 17.08 3.85
C ASP A 311 12.36 16.02 3.71
N TYR A 312 12.03 15.26 4.76
CA TYR A 312 10.99 14.24 4.61
C TYR A 312 9.60 14.85 4.35
N ILE A 313 9.28 16.03 4.92
CA ILE A 313 8.03 16.73 4.62
C ILE A 313 7.99 17.13 3.14
N ARG A 314 9.08 17.73 2.63
CA ARG A 314 9.19 18.13 1.22
C ARG A 314 9.07 16.93 0.28
N TYR A 315 9.74 15.83 0.63
CA TYR A 315 9.70 14.56 -0.10
C TYR A 315 8.30 13.97 -0.15
N PHE A 316 7.62 13.79 1.00
CA PHE A 316 6.28 13.21 1.06
C PHE A 316 5.20 14.11 0.44
N ALA A 317 5.34 15.42 0.53
CA ALA A 317 4.41 16.35 -0.11
C ALA A 317 4.47 16.22 -1.65
N ALA A 318 5.67 16.26 -2.23
CA ALA A 318 5.81 16.14 -3.69
C ALA A 318 5.45 14.73 -4.20
N SER A 319 5.95 13.68 -3.54
CA SER A 319 5.64 12.30 -3.92
C SER A 319 4.16 11.95 -3.72
N GLY A 320 3.55 12.42 -2.63
CA GLY A 320 2.11 12.25 -2.36
C GLY A 320 1.21 12.93 -3.38
N ALA A 321 1.59 14.11 -3.88
CA ALA A 321 0.84 14.79 -4.94
C ALA A 321 0.80 13.96 -6.24
N ILE A 322 1.93 13.37 -6.63
CA ILE A 322 2.01 12.47 -7.79
C ILE A 322 1.15 11.21 -7.55
N GLY A 323 1.22 10.61 -6.36
CA GLY A 323 0.35 9.48 -6.01
C GLY A 323 -1.13 9.83 -6.08
N GLY A 324 -1.49 11.05 -5.67
CA GLY A 324 -2.84 11.60 -5.78
C GLY A 324 -3.32 11.75 -7.23
N LEU A 325 -2.46 12.13 -8.16
CA LEU A 325 -2.80 12.22 -9.59
C LEU A 325 -3.13 10.84 -10.17
N TYR A 326 -2.32 9.81 -9.89
CA TYR A 326 -2.60 8.44 -10.32
C TYR A 326 -3.89 7.89 -9.72
N LYS A 327 -4.09 8.06 -8.40
CA LYS A 327 -5.30 7.59 -7.73
C LYS A 327 -6.56 8.29 -8.25
N ARG A 328 -6.47 9.57 -8.63
CA ARG A 328 -7.62 10.33 -9.16
C ARG A 328 -7.96 9.95 -10.59
N ASN A 329 -6.95 9.89 -11.46
CA ASN A 329 -7.15 9.84 -12.91
C ASN A 329 -6.99 8.41 -13.48
N ALA A 330 -6.60 7.45 -12.65
CA ALA A 330 -6.46 6.05 -13.01
C ALA A 330 -6.86 5.17 -11.80
N SER A 331 -6.05 4.18 -11.46
CA SER A 331 -6.23 3.35 -10.27
C SER A 331 -4.88 3.00 -9.65
N ILE A 332 -4.89 2.74 -8.34
CA ILE A 332 -3.77 2.18 -7.57
C ILE A 332 -4.03 0.72 -7.14
N SER A 333 -5.07 0.09 -7.71
CA SER A 333 -5.46 -1.29 -7.41
C SER A 333 -4.77 -2.26 -8.36
N GLY A 334 -4.02 -3.22 -7.79
CA GLY A 334 -3.40 -4.31 -8.56
C GLY A 334 -4.44 -5.17 -9.30
N ALA A 335 -5.66 -5.28 -8.75
CA ALA A 335 -6.79 -5.98 -9.36
C ALA A 335 -7.38 -5.25 -10.59
N GLU A 336 -7.17 -3.94 -10.73
CA GLU A 336 -7.75 -3.14 -11.82
C GLU A 336 -6.74 -2.85 -12.92
N VAL A 337 -5.52 -2.44 -12.55
CA VAL A 337 -4.52 -1.96 -13.52
C VAL A 337 -3.19 -2.71 -13.45
N GLY A 338 -3.09 -3.78 -12.65
CA GLY A 338 -1.85 -4.52 -12.45
C GLY A 338 -0.83 -3.78 -11.58
N CYS A 339 0.40 -4.29 -11.56
CA CYS A 339 1.44 -3.82 -10.64
C CYS A 339 2.04 -2.46 -11.07
N GLN A 340 1.77 -2.02 -12.30
CA GLN A 340 2.03 -0.63 -12.70
C GLN A 340 1.27 0.38 -11.82
N GLY A 341 0.05 0.06 -11.37
CA GLY A 341 -0.72 0.91 -10.44
C GLY A 341 -0.19 0.92 -9.00
N GLU A 342 0.70 -0.01 -8.66
CA GLU A 342 1.26 -0.15 -7.32
C GLU A 342 2.75 0.23 -7.31
N VAL A 343 3.61 -0.68 -7.81
CA VAL A 343 5.06 -0.49 -7.89
C VAL A 343 5.41 0.61 -8.88
N GLY A 344 4.71 0.69 -10.02
CA GLY A 344 4.95 1.77 -10.99
C GLY A 344 4.62 3.14 -10.41
N VAL A 345 3.48 3.26 -9.70
CA VAL A 345 3.09 4.51 -9.04
C VAL A 345 4.07 4.86 -7.94
N ALA A 346 4.47 3.91 -7.09
CA ALA A 346 5.49 4.14 -6.06
C ALA A 346 6.84 4.57 -6.64
N CYS A 347 7.25 4.00 -7.78
CA CYS A 347 8.44 4.39 -8.52
C CYS A 347 8.34 5.85 -9.00
N SER A 348 7.20 6.22 -9.58
CA SER A 348 6.91 7.57 -10.05
C SER A 348 6.89 8.59 -8.91
N MET A 349 6.22 8.25 -7.81
CA MET A 349 6.17 9.04 -6.58
C MET A 349 7.58 9.28 -6.01
N ALA A 350 8.40 8.24 -5.87
CA ALA A 350 9.73 8.35 -5.30
C ALA A 350 10.68 9.17 -6.18
N ALA A 351 10.59 9.03 -7.50
CA ALA A 351 11.36 9.83 -8.46
C ALA A 351 11.04 11.33 -8.35
N ALA A 352 9.75 11.68 -8.23
CA ALA A 352 9.31 13.06 -8.02
C ALA A 352 9.75 13.62 -6.67
N GLY A 353 9.57 12.86 -5.59
CA GLY A 353 10.02 13.27 -4.26
C GLY A 353 11.53 13.54 -4.24
N LEU A 354 12.33 12.66 -4.83
CA LEU A 354 13.78 12.84 -4.89
C LEU A 354 14.17 14.04 -5.77
N ALA A 355 13.49 14.24 -6.91
CA ALA A 355 13.72 15.40 -7.76
C ALA A 355 13.45 16.73 -7.03
N GLU A 356 12.38 16.80 -6.24
CA GLU A 356 12.03 17.96 -5.40
C GLU A 356 13.11 18.23 -4.32
N LEU A 357 13.67 17.17 -3.73
CA LEU A 357 14.77 17.26 -2.75
C LEU A 357 16.10 17.68 -3.38
N MET A 358 16.34 17.29 -4.63
CA MET A 358 17.54 17.65 -5.38
C MET A 358 17.45 19.04 -6.04
N GLY A 359 16.38 19.80 -5.78
CA GLY A 359 16.20 21.16 -6.27
C GLY A 359 15.70 21.25 -7.71
N GLY A 360 15.03 20.22 -8.23
CA GLY A 360 14.41 20.25 -9.54
C GLY A 360 13.26 21.27 -9.62
N SER A 361 13.04 21.82 -10.81
CA SER A 361 11.85 22.63 -11.09
C SER A 361 10.57 21.77 -11.08
N PRO A 362 9.36 22.35 -10.93
CA PRO A 362 8.10 21.60 -11.03
C PRO A 362 8.02 20.73 -12.29
N GLU A 363 8.52 21.22 -13.42
CA GLU A 363 8.59 20.48 -14.68
C GLU A 363 9.54 19.27 -14.60
N GLN A 364 10.71 19.42 -13.96
CA GLN A 364 11.64 18.31 -13.75
C GLN A 364 11.11 17.27 -12.75
N VAL A 365 10.33 17.69 -11.75
CA VAL A 365 9.65 16.78 -10.83
C VAL A 365 8.61 15.94 -11.56
N CYS A 366 7.74 16.56 -12.36
CA CYS A 366 6.77 15.85 -13.19
C CYS A 366 7.45 14.97 -14.24
N MET A 367 8.58 15.40 -14.80
CA MET A 367 9.38 14.60 -15.74
C MET A 367 10.03 13.38 -15.08
N ALA A 368 10.54 13.51 -13.85
CA ALA A 368 11.09 12.37 -13.11
C ALA A 368 10.00 11.31 -12.83
N ALA A 369 8.80 11.77 -12.46
CA ALA A 369 7.63 10.92 -12.32
C ALA A 369 7.22 10.23 -13.63
N GLU A 370 7.23 10.97 -14.73
CA GLU A 370 6.92 10.48 -16.08
C GLU A 370 7.86 9.34 -16.49
N ILE A 371 9.17 9.58 -16.49
CA ILE A 371 10.19 8.58 -16.89
C ILE A 371 10.06 7.30 -16.04
N ALA A 372 9.86 7.47 -14.73
CA ALA A 372 9.72 6.36 -13.81
C ALA A 372 8.48 5.50 -14.11
N MET A 373 7.34 6.11 -14.46
CA MET A 373 6.13 5.36 -14.81
C MET A 373 6.21 4.75 -16.21
N GLU A 374 6.79 5.45 -17.20
CA GLU A 374 7.00 4.88 -18.54
C GLU A 374 7.70 3.51 -18.47
N HIS A 375 8.66 3.36 -17.57
CA HIS A 375 9.43 2.13 -17.37
C HIS A 375 8.71 1.06 -16.52
N ASN A 376 7.43 1.26 -16.22
CA ASN A 376 6.56 0.30 -15.55
C ASN A 376 5.22 0.08 -16.29
N LEU A 377 4.95 0.77 -17.40
CA LEU A 377 3.74 0.55 -18.20
C LEU A 377 3.64 -0.92 -18.68
N GLY A 378 2.46 -1.51 -18.53
CA GLY A 378 2.17 -2.91 -18.84
C GLY A 378 2.58 -3.92 -17.75
N LEU A 379 3.10 -3.47 -16.60
CA LEU A 379 3.54 -4.39 -15.54
C LEU A 379 2.35 -5.09 -14.87
N THR A 380 2.24 -6.40 -15.06
CA THR A 380 1.17 -7.26 -14.55
C THR A 380 1.30 -7.55 -13.05
N CYS A 381 0.21 -7.92 -12.37
CA CYS A 381 0.21 -8.27 -10.94
C CYS A 381 -0.17 -9.75 -10.75
N ASP A 382 0.77 -10.66 -10.97
CA ASP A 382 0.53 -12.11 -10.86
C ASP A 382 1.57 -12.74 -9.91
N PRO A 383 1.43 -12.53 -8.59
CA PRO A 383 2.38 -13.03 -7.62
C PRO A 383 2.30 -14.56 -7.48
N VAL A 384 3.45 -15.19 -7.26
CA VAL A 384 3.53 -16.64 -7.09
C VAL A 384 2.81 -17.06 -5.80
N ALA A 385 1.98 -18.09 -5.91
CA ALA A 385 1.10 -18.59 -4.84
C ALA A 385 0.20 -17.51 -4.19
N GLY A 386 -0.06 -16.39 -4.87
CA GLY A 386 -0.84 -15.29 -4.29
C GLY A 386 -0.13 -14.60 -3.12
N GLN A 387 1.19 -14.71 -3.03
CA GLN A 387 1.96 -14.15 -1.93
C GLN A 387 2.68 -12.87 -2.35
N VAL A 388 2.67 -11.83 -1.50
CA VAL A 388 3.42 -10.58 -1.71
C VAL A 388 4.91 -10.78 -1.43
N GLN A 389 5.52 -11.73 -2.14
CA GLN A 389 6.92 -12.16 -2.01
C GLN A 389 7.60 -12.12 -3.38
N VAL A 390 7.26 -13.06 -4.28
CA VAL A 390 7.84 -13.17 -5.61
C VAL A 390 6.79 -12.81 -6.67
N PRO A 391 7.03 -11.83 -7.57
CA PRO A 391 8.23 -11.01 -7.74
C PRO A 391 8.21 -9.66 -6.96
N CYS A 392 7.33 -9.52 -5.96
CA CYS A 392 7.06 -8.24 -5.29
C CYS A 392 8.29 -7.63 -4.61
N ILE A 393 9.11 -8.44 -3.94
CA ILE A 393 10.30 -7.96 -3.21
C ILE A 393 11.34 -7.41 -4.20
N GLU A 394 11.66 -8.16 -5.26
CA GLU A 394 12.60 -7.73 -6.29
C GLU A 394 12.11 -6.50 -7.05
N ARG A 395 10.80 -6.43 -7.32
CA ARG A 395 10.18 -5.27 -7.95
C ARG A 395 10.41 -3.98 -7.17
N ASN A 396 10.38 -4.03 -5.84
CA ASN A 396 10.65 -2.84 -5.02
C ASN A 396 12.11 -2.41 -5.10
N GLY A 397 13.06 -3.37 -5.05
CA GLY A 397 14.49 -3.06 -5.23
C GLY A 397 14.77 -2.41 -6.59
N ILE A 398 14.31 -3.04 -7.67
CA ILE A 398 14.47 -2.52 -9.04
C ILE A 398 13.78 -1.16 -9.20
N ALA A 399 12.57 -0.98 -8.67
CA ALA A 399 11.83 0.28 -8.79
C ALA A 399 12.49 1.42 -7.99
N ALA A 400 13.07 1.15 -6.83
CA ALA A 400 13.83 2.17 -6.08
C ALA A 400 15.04 2.67 -6.90
N VAL A 401 15.77 1.75 -7.55
CA VAL A 401 16.89 2.10 -8.45
C VAL A 401 16.41 2.88 -9.68
N LYS A 402 15.31 2.43 -10.31
CA LYS A 402 14.67 3.16 -11.43
C LYS A 402 14.27 4.57 -11.01
N SER A 403 13.74 4.76 -9.79
CA SER A 403 13.34 6.07 -9.28
C SER A 403 14.52 7.03 -9.22
N ILE A 404 15.63 6.59 -8.62
CA ILE A 404 16.88 7.37 -8.52
C ILE A 404 17.40 7.71 -9.93
N ASN A 405 17.42 6.75 -10.84
CA ASN A 405 17.89 6.98 -12.20
C ASN A 405 16.97 7.94 -12.98
N SER A 406 15.66 7.82 -12.81
CA SER A 406 14.66 8.70 -13.44
C SER A 406 14.83 10.14 -12.98
N THR A 407 15.06 10.36 -11.68
CA THR A 407 15.42 11.68 -11.14
C THR A 407 16.68 12.23 -11.79
N ARG A 408 17.75 11.41 -11.90
CA ARG A 408 19.01 11.86 -12.54
C ARG A 408 18.81 12.22 -14.01
N MET A 409 18.01 11.45 -14.74
CA MET A 409 17.69 11.72 -16.14
C MET A 409 16.93 13.04 -16.28
N ALA A 410 15.89 13.26 -15.46
CA ALA A 410 15.09 14.48 -15.49
C ALA A 410 15.92 15.73 -15.15
N LEU A 411 16.73 15.69 -14.09
CA LEU A 411 17.55 16.83 -13.67
C LEU A 411 18.66 17.20 -14.67
N ARG A 412 19.15 16.22 -15.43
CA ARG A 412 20.20 16.43 -16.45
C ARG A 412 19.64 16.71 -17.84
N ARG A 413 18.33 16.65 -18.03
CA ARG A 413 17.70 16.87 -19.32
C ARG A 413 17.74 18.36 -19.68
N SER A 414 18.20 18.66 -20.90
CA SER A 414 18.23 20.01 -21.47
C SER A 414 17.07 20.30 -22.43
N SER A 415 16.20 19.31 -22.67
CA SER A 415 15.06 19.39 -23.58
C SER A 415 13.73 19.22 -22.84
N ALA A 416 12.67 19.79 -23.40
CA ALA A 416 11.31 19.53 -22.95
C ALA A 416 10.94 18.04 -23.14
N PRO A 417 10.08 17.49 -22.27
CA PRO A 417 9.55 16.15 -22.48
C PRO A 417 8.63 16.13 -23.72
N ARG A 418 8.67 15.03 -24.48
CA ARG A 418 7.79 14.82 -25.63
C ARG A 418 6.46 14.18 -25.23
N VAL A 419 6.47 13.44 -24.13
CA VAL A 419 5.32 12.79 -23.52
C VAL A 419 5.10 13.45 -22.16
N SER A 420 3.88 13.86 -21.85
CA SER A 420 3.56 14.46 -20.55
C SER A 420 3.19 13.38 -19.53
N LEU A 421 3.35 13.70 -18.24
CA LEU A 421 2.92 12.82 -17.15
C LEU A 421 1.42 12.45 -17.27
N ASP A 422 0.57 13.41 -17.65
CA ASP A 422 -0.86 13.16 -17.84
C ASP A 422 -1.13 12.09 -18.92
N LYS A 423 -0.37 12.13 -20.03
CA LYS A 423 -0.47 11.10 -21.09
C LYS A 423 0.00 9.73 -20.61
N VAL A 424 1.02 9.68 -19.75
CA VAL A 424 1.48 8.43 -19.14
C VAL A 424 0.44 7.87 -18.16
N ILE A 425 -0.22 8.73 -17.37
CA ILE A 425 -1.31 8.32 -16.47
C ILE A 425 -2.49 7.73 -17.27
N GLU A 426 -2.90 8.41 -18.35
CA GLU A 426 -3.94 7.94 -19.26
C GLU A 426 -3.58 6.57 -19.86
N THR A 427 -2.35 6.44 -20.37
CA THR A 427 -1.83 5.18 -20.94
C THR A 427 -1.82 4.05 -19.89
N MET A 428 -1.47 4.34 -18.64
CA MET A 428 -1.52 3.35 -17.55
C MET A 428 -2.95 2.83 -17.33
N LEU A 429 -3.96 3.71 -17.35
CA LEU A 429 -5.35 3.29 -17.20
C LEU A 429 -5.82 2.45 -18.38
N GLU A 430 -5.52 2.86 -19.61
CA GLU A 430 -5.90 2.13 -20.83
C GLU A 430 -5.26 0.74 -20.87
N THR A 431 -3.94 0.66 -20.65
CA THR A 431 -3.23 -0.62 -20.59
C THR A 431 -3.73 -1.52 -19.46
N GLY A 432 -4.15 -0.94 -18.33
CA GLY A 432 -4.79 -1.67 -17.24
C GLY A 432 -6.13 -2.28 -17.65
N LYS A 433 -6.99 -1.52 -18.34
CA LYS A 433 -8.27 -2.01 -18.87
C LYS A 433 -8.09 -3.13 -19.89
N ASP A 434 -7.06 -3.03 -20.73
CA ASP A 434 -6.71 -4.05 -21.73
C ASP A 434 -6.05 -5.30 -21.11
N MET A 435 -5.61 -5.21 -19.85
CA MET A 435 -4.95 -6.31 -19.16
C MET A 435 -5.96 -7.44 -18.87
N ASN A 436 -5.68 -8.62 -19.43
CA ASN A 436 -6.47 -9.82 -19.16
C ASN A 436 -6.52 -10.10 -17.64
N ALA A 437 -7.71 -10.42 -17.11
CA ALA A 437 -7.95 -10.61 -15.68
C ALA A 437 -7.00 -11.64 -15.02
N LYS A 438 -6.57 -12.67 -15.76
CA LYS A 438 -5.62 -13.68 -15.22
C LYS A 438 -4.20 -13.15 -14.99
N TYR A 439 -3.86 -11.96 -15.51
CA TYR A 439 -2.58 -11.28 -15.28
C TYR A 439 -2.71 -10.09 -14.30
N ARG A 440 -3.90 -9.87 -13.75
CA ARG A 440 -4.15 -9.00 -12.60
C ARG A 440 -4.07 -9.85 -11.31
N GLU A 441 -4.44 -9.30 -10.15
CA GLU A 441 -4.22 -9.84 -8.78
C GLU A 441 -4.93 -11.19 -8.45
N THR A 442 -5.05 -12.12 -9.40
CA THR A 442 -5.77 -13.39 -9.29
C THR A 442 -4.86 -14.60 -9.09
N SER A 443 -3.56 -14.49 -9.40
CA SER A 443 -2.58 -15.60 -9.41
C SER A 443 -2.96 -16.78 -10.33
N GLN A 444 -3.74 -16.51 -11.37
CA GLN A 444 -4.22 -17.51 -12.34
C GLN A 444 -3.43 -17.50 -13.66
N GLY A 445 -2.37 -16.69 -13.76
CA GLY A 445 -1.62 -16.50 -14.99
C GLY A 445 -0.11 -16.53 -14.80
N GLY A 446 0.55 -15.80 -15.70
CA GLY A 446 1.96 -15.39 -15.64
C GLY A 446 2.93 -16.36 -14.97
N LEU A 447 3.64 -15.85 -13.97
CA LEU A 447 4.64 -16.60 -13.21
C LEU A 447 3.98 -17.51 -12.18
N ALA A 448 2.79 -17.13 -11.69
CA ALA A 448 2.09 -17.85 -10.63
C ALA A 448 1.76 -19.30 -11.00
N ILE A 449 1.40 -19.56 -12.26
CA ILE A 449 1.10 -20.92 -12.73
C ILE A 449 2.35 -21.70 -13.20
N LYS A 450 3.50 -21.03 -13.31
CA LYS A 450 4.75 -21.64 -13.81
C LYS A 450 5.65 -22.14 -12.71
N VAL A 451 5.56 -21.53 -11.53
CA VAL A 451 6.33 -21.94 -10.35
C VAL A 451 5.42 -22.81 -9.47
N VAL A 452 5.72 -24.09 -9.40
CA VAL A 452 5.02 -25.04 -8.52
C VAL A 452 5.64 -24.93 -7.12
N CYS A 453 4.80 -24.69 -6.12
CA CYS A 453 5.20 -24.46 -4.72
C CYS A 453 5.01 -25.72 -3.88
#